data_AF-A0A6J1L6V8-F1
#
_entry.id   AF-A0A6J1L6V8-F1
#
_cell.length_a   1.000
_cell.length_b   1.000
_cell.length_c   1.000
_cell.angle_alpha   90.00
_cell.angle_beta   90.00
_cell.angle_gamma   90.00
#
_symmetry.space_group_name_H-M   'P 1'
#
loop_
_entity.id
_entity.type
_entity.pdbx_description
1 polymer ?
#
loop_
_entity_poly.entity_id
_entity_poly.type
_entity_poly.pdbx_seq_one_letter_code
_entity_poly.pdbx_strand_id
1 'polypeptide(L)'
;MASGGTLLTPPTPNQILFARNFLLAVNKNKELQAQNLIISPAGARSALTLVFMGAGGKTADELRSGLMLGPAKKIAIAKQHAEFISNDCVCNEKGVSIRLATGLYVRHDQDVHPEFVAQAEEFFNTQANTLNFVDAVGSMHQVNSWLQRQTFNTVCNLLTADAFSLESKIFLVNTLYFRARWAKSFSVQNTELGDFTISSAQKMQVPMMRQYCFNCTFRSASSALASLRR
;
A
#
# COMPACT_ATOMS: atom_id res chain seq x y z
N MET A 1 43.22 2.29 -4.17
CA MET A 1 42.86 2.12 -2.74
C MET A 1 41.41 2.54 -2.60
N ALA A 2 40.48 1.58 -2.50
CA ALA A 2 39.06 1.86 -2.41
C ALA A 2 38.73 2.28 -0.97
N SER A 3 38.29 3.53 -0.82
CA SER A 3 37.78 4.08 0.43
C SER A 3 36.56 3.30 0.90
N GLY A 4 36.61 2.81 2.14
CA GLY A 4 35.56 2.04 2.78
C GLY A 4 34.26 2.84 2.86
N GLY A 5 33.25 2.38 2.13
CA GLY A 5 31.87 2.73 2.42
C GLY A 5 31.47 2.08 3.73
N THR A 6 31.28 2.87 4.77
CA THR A 6 30.68 2.43 6.03
C THR A 6 29.35 1.77 5.69
N LEU A 7 29.27 0.44 5.85
CA LEU A 7 28.02 -0.29 5.75
C LEU A 7 27.12 0.24 6.87
N LEU A 8 26.24 1.19 6.52
CA LEU A 8 25.22 1.67 7.42
C LEU A 8 24.46 0.44 7.91
N THR A 9 24.50 0.19 9.21
CA THR A 9 23.72 -0.89 9.81
C THR A 9 22.26 -0.66 9.42
N PRO A 10 21.60 -1.63 8.76
CA PRO A 10 20.25 -1.41 8.29
C PRO A 10 19.33 -1.04 9.46
N PRO A 11 18.56 0.06 9.36
CA PRO A 11 17.73 0.53 10.46
C PRO A 11 16.71 -0.55 10.84
N THR A 12 16.45 -0.74 12.13
CA THR A 12 15.45 -1.69 12.65
C THR A 12 14.14 -1.61 11.84
N PRO A 13 13.53 -2.76 11.48
CA PRO A 13 12.29 -2.74 10.69
C PRO A 13 11.24 -1.82 11.31
N ASN A 14 10.72 -0.86 10.56
CA ASN A 14 9.75 0.11 11.08
C ASN A 14 8.77 0.60 10.02
N GLN A 15 7.67 -0.15 9.88
CA GLN A 15 6.60 0.16 8.93
C GLN A 15 5.83 1.45 9.23
N ILE A 16 5.72 1.83 10.51
CA ILE A 16 5.05 3.07 10.92
C ILE A 16 5.90 4.28 10.52
N LEU A 17 7.22 4.21 10.73
CA LEU A 17 8.13 5.27 10.33
C LEU A 17 8.19 5.41 8.81
N PHE A 18 8.21 4.30 8.06
CA PHE A 18 8.05 4.33 6.61
C PHE A 18 6.75 5.04 6.22
N ALA A 19 5.60 4.65 6.79
CA ALA A 19 4.31 5.21 6.45
C ALA A 19 4.23 6.72 6.68
N ARG A 20 4.76 7.20 7.82
CA ARG A 20 4.88 8.63 8.11
C ARG A 20 5.75 9.34 7.08
N ASN A 21 6.93 8.82 6.78
CA ASN A 21 7.86 9.44 5.83
C ASN A 21 7.29 9.47 4.41
N PHE A 22 6.60 8.41 4.01
CA PHE A 22 5.93 8.31 2.72
C PHE A 22 4.81 9.36 2.60
N LEU A 23 3.94 9.49 3.62
CA LEU A 23 2.90 10.52 3.64
C LEU A 23 3.50 11.93 3.55
N LEU A 24 4.56 12.21 4.32
CA LEU A 24 5.24 13.50 4.28
C LEU A 24 5.86 13.78 2.90
N ALA A 25 6.41 12.76 2.24
CA ALA A 25 6.96 12.89 0.90
C ALA A 25 5.88 13.21 -0.13
N VAL A 26 4.74 12.51 -0.09
CA VAL A 26 3.59 12.77 -0.98
C VAL A 26 3.02 14.17 -0.74
N ASN A 27 2.87 14.58 0.52
CA ASN A 27 2.28 15.87 0.89
C ASN A 27 3.19 17.09 0.58
N LYS A 28 4.45 16.87 0.18
CA LYS A 28 5.31 17.96 -0.33
C LYS A 28 4.89 18.43 -1.73
N ASN A 29 4.12 17.63 -2.47
CA ASN A 29 3.60 18.05 -3.76
C ASN A 29 2.49 19.10 -3.56
N LYS A 30 2.78 20.34 -3.97
CA LYS A 30 1.86 21.49 -3.83
C LYS A 30 0.53 21.28 -4.56
N GLU A 31 0.52 20.53 -5.66
CA GLU A 31 -0.69 20.23 -6.43
C GLU A 31 -1.68 19.35 -5.65
N LEU A 32 -1.17 18.54 -4.71
CA LEU A 32 -1.97 17.64 -3.87
C LEU A 32 -2.44 18.30 -2.57
N GLN A 33 -1.83 19.41 -2.14
CA GLN A 33 -2.12 20.03 -0.83
C GLN A 33 -3.53 20.64 -0.73
N ALA A 34 -4.16 20.96 -1.85
CA ALA A 34 -5.51 21.51 -1.90
C ALA A 34 -6.61 20.43 -2.05
N GLN A 35 -6.24 19.15 -2.03
CA GLN A 35 -7.13 18.04 -2.35
C GLN A 35 -7.22 17.01 -1.21
N ASN A 36 -8.29 16.23 -1.20
CA ASN A 36 -8.41 15.09 -0.30
C ASN A 36 -7.41 14.00 -0.72
N LEU A 37 -6.43 13.72 0.14
CA LEU A 37 -5.40 12.71 -0.12
C LEU A 37 -5.73 11.40 0.60
N ILE A 38 -5.79 10.31 -0.16
CA ILE A 38 -5.81 8.94 0.37
C ILE A 38 -4.64 8.16 -0.25
N ILE A 39 -3.85 7.51 0.60
CA ILE A 39 -2.73 6.67 0.19
C ILE A 39 -2.69 5.40 1.04
N SER A 40 -2.15 4.32 0.47
CA SER A 40 -1.87 3.08 1.20
C SER A 40 -0.35 2.90 1.35
N PRO A 41 0.25 3.31 2.48
CA PRO A 41 1.66 3.05 2.72
C PRO A 41 1.99 1.56 2.78
N ALA A 42 1.09 0.74 3.33
CA ALA A 42 1.27 -0.71 3.37
C ALA A 42 1.36 -1.31 1.95
N GLY A 43 0.50 -0.85 1.04
CA GLY A 43 0.52 -1.29 -0.35
C GLY A 43 1.77 -0.86 -1.11
N ALA A 44 2.15 0.42 -0.99
CA ALA A 44 3.38 0.93 -1.60
C ALA A 44 4.63 0.18 -1.06
N ARG A 45 4.68 -0.06 0.25
CA ARG A 45 5.78 -0.82 0.87
C ARG A 45 5.82 -2.27 0.38
N SER A 46 4.68 -2.94 0.29
CA SER A 46 4.56 -4.30 -0.22
C SER A 46 5.12 -4.41 -1.64
N ALA A 47 4.63 -3.57 -2.55
CA ALA A 47 5.05 -3.58 -3.95
C ALA A 47 6.55 -3.30 -4.11
N LEU A 48 7.08 -2.32 -3.39
CA LEU A 48 8.51 -2.01 -3.43
C LEU A 48 9.38 -3.07 -2.73
N THR A 49 8.83 -3.83 -1.78
CA THR A 49 9.51 -4.97 -1.18
C THR A 49 9.68 -6.10 -2.21
N LEU A 50 8.70 -6.31 -3.10
CA LEU A 50 8.87 -7.23 -4.23
C LEU A 50 10.01 -6.77 -5.15
N VAL A 51 10.07 -5.48 -5.49
CA VAL A 51 11.20 -4.93 -6.28
C VAL A 51 12.54 -5.17 -5.58
N PHE A 52 12.59 -4.99 -4.26
CA PHE A 52 13.77 -5.28 -3.45
C PHE A 52 14.22 -6.75 -3.53
N MET A 53 13.28 -7.71 -3.68
CA MET A 53 13.65 -9.12 -3.86
C MET A 53 14.47 -9.33 -5.12
N GLY A 54 14.14 -8.64 -6.22
CA GLY A 54 14.87 -8.69 -7.50
C GLY A 54 16.10 -7.78 -7.57
N ALA A 55 16.22 -6.78 -6.70
CA ALA A 55 17.31 -5.80 -6.75
C ALA A 55 18.64 -6.34 -6.20
N GLY A 56 19.78 -5.89 -6.73
CA GLY A 56 21.13 -6.20 -6.24
C GLY A 56 21.93 -4.94 -5.92
N GLY A 57 23.04 -5.12 -5.20
CA GLY A 57 24.00 -4.05 -4.88
C GLY A 57 23.35 -2.80 -4.27
N LYS A 58 23.78 -1.62 -4.74
CA LYS A 58 23.34 -0.33 -4.22
C LYS A 58 21.81 -0.13 -4.27
N THR A 59 21.15 -0.61 -5.31
CA THR A 59 19.68 -0.51 -5.44
C THR A 59 18.98 -1.29 -4.32
N ALA A 60 19.49 -2.47 -3.97
CA ALA A 60 18.94 -3.24 -2.86
C ALA A 60 19.14 -2.53 -1.52
N ASP A 61 20.28 -1.87 -1.32
CA ASP A 61 20.60 -1.14 -0.09
C ASP A 61 19.72 0.10 0.08
N GLU A 62 19.53 0.88 -0.98
CA GLU A 62 18.65 2.05 -0.99
C GLU A 62 17.18 1.66 -0.72
N LEU A 63 16.69 0.60 -1.36
CA LEU A 63 15.34 0.07 -1.11
C LEU A 63 15.20 -0.43 0.34
N ARG A 64 16.18 -1.20 0.84
CA ARG A 64 16.16 -1.72 2.22
C ARG A 64 16.07 -0.60 3.25
N SER A 65 16.88 0.43 3.09
CA SER A 65 16.92 1.58 3.99
C SER A 65 15.63 2.41 3.87
N GLY A 66 15.24 2.78 2.65
CA GLY A 66 14.07 3.61 2.39
C GLY A 66 12.75 2.97 2.85
N LEU A 67 12.60 1.65 2.67
CA LEU A 67 11.42 0.89 3.07
C LEU A 67 11.44 0.43 4.53
N MET A 68 12.51 0.73 5.28
CA MET A 68 12.71 0.33 6.67
C MET A 68 12.52 -1.19 6.85
N LEU A 69 13.23 -2.00 6.06
CA LEU A 69 13.11 -3.47 6.06
C LEU A 69 13.99 -4.17 7.10
N GLY A 70 14.95 -3.46 7.70
CA GLY A 70 15.86 -4.05 8.68
C GLY A 70 17.02 -4.85 8.10
N PRO A 71 17.81 -5.47 8.99
CA PRO A 71 19.02 -6.19 8.61
C PRO A 71 18.76 -7.62 8.15
N ALA A 72 17.53 -8.12 8.29
CA ALA A 72 17.17 -9.49 7.96
C ALA A 72 17.52 -9.86 6.50
N LYS A 73 17.70 -11.17 6.26
CA LYS A 73 17.90 -11.70 4.92
C LYS A 73 16.62 -11.53 4.10
N LYS A 74 16.76 -11.37 2.77
CA LYS A 74 15.64 -11.20 1.83
C LYS A 74 14.52 -12.22 2.05
N ILE A 75 14.88 -13.50 2.17
CA ILE A 75 13.90 -14.58 2.39
C ILE A 75 13.10 -14.43 3.68
N ALA A 76 13.72 -13.95 4.77
CA ALA A 76 13.04 -13.72 6.03
C ALA A 76 12.08 -12.51 5.94
N ILE A 77 12.49 -11.47 5.23
CA ILE A 77 11.63 -10.31 4.94
C ILE A 77 10.42 -10.73 4.09
N ALA A 78 10.64 -11.56 3.06
CA ALA A 78 9.57 -12.08 2.20
C ALA A 78 8.58 -12.96 2.98
N LYS A 79 9.07 -13.84 3.87
CA LYS A 79 8.20 -14.64 4.75
C LYS A 79 7.37 -13.78 5.69
N GLN A 80 7.98 -12.79 6.34
CA GLN A 80 7.25 -11.84 7.18
C GLN A 80 6.19 -11.07 6.38
N HIS A 81 6.49 -10.76 5.11
CA HIS A 81 5.53 -10.12 4.23
C HIS A 81 4.36 -11.04 3.87
N ALA A 82 4.63 -12.31 3.56
CA ALA A 82 3.60 -13.31 3.27
C ALA A 82 2.66 -13.50 4.47
N GLU A 83 3.20 -13.58 5.69
CA GLU A 83 2.43 -13.65 6.95
C GLU A 83 1.53 -12.42 7.13
N PHE A 84 2.00 -11.23 6.75
CA PHE A 84 1.20 -10.02 6.78
C PHE A 84 0.02 -10.09 5.77
N ILE A 85 0.28 -10.49 4.53
CA ILE A 85 -0.76 -10.61 3.50
C ILE A 85 -1.78 -11.71 3.84
N SER A 86 -1.32 -12.87 4.32
CA SER A 86 -2.18 -14.01 4.61
C SER A 86 -3.15 -13.73 5.75
N ASN A 87 -2.73 -12.95 6.74
CA ASN A 87 -3.55 -12.60 7.90
C ASN A 87 -4.55 -11.47 7.63
N ASP A 88 -4.28 -10.62 6.63
CA ASP A 88 -5.14 -9.47 6.30
C ASP A 88 -6.13 -9.75 5.16
N CYS A 89 -5.88 -10.73 4.28
CA CYS A 89 -6.78 -11.05 3.17
C CYS A 89 -8.01 -11.89 3.60
N VAL A 90 -8.71 -11.44 4.64
CA VAL A 90 -9.84 -12.15 5.23
C VAL A 90 -11.14 -11.53 4.75
N CYS A 91 -11.82 -12.18 3.81
CA CYS A 91 -13.26 -12.00 3.62
C CYS A 91 -13.97 -12.81 4.72
N ASN A 92 -14.05 -12.27 5.94
CA ASN A 92 -14.74 -12.98 7.02
C ASN A 92 -16.24 -12.75 6.95
N GLU A 93 -16.98 -13.70 7.51
CA GLU A 93 -18.43 -13.60 7.75
C GLU A 93 -18.80 -12.36 8.60
N LYS A 94 -17.83 -11.74 9.28
CA LYS A 94 -17.99 -10.53 10.10
C LYS A 94 -18.06 -9.23 9.27
N GLY A 95 -17.98 -9.31 7.94
CA GLY A 95 -18.17 -8.16 7.06
C GLY A 95 -16.97 -7.23 6.95
N VAL A 96 -15.76 -7.75 7.17
CA VAL A 96 -14.49 -7.11 6.81
C VAL A 96 -13.94 -7.78 5.57
N SER A 97 -13.44 -6.98 4.64
CA SER A 97 -12.80 -7.41 3.40
C SER A 97 -11.62 -6.49 3.14
N ILE A 98 -10.41 -7.01 3.33
CA ILE A 98 -9.18 -6.34 2.93
C ILE A 98 -8.56 -7.18 1.82
N ARG A 99 -8.10 -6.55 0.75
CA ARG A 99 -7.41 -7.22 -0.34
C ARG A 99 -6.25 -6.37 -0.79
N LEU A 100 -5.04 -6.81 -0.46
CA LEU A 100 -3.79 -6.24 -0.96
C LEU A 100 -3.32 -7.10 -2.12
N ALA A 101 -3.14 -6.49 -3.29
CA ALA A 101 -2.66 -7.19 -4.47
C ALA A 101 -1.62 -6.36 -5.22
N THR A 102 -0.58 -7.05 -5.69
CA THR A 102 0.44 -6.48 -6.56
C THR A 102 0.40 -7.25 -7.88
N GLY A 103 0.33 -6.53 -8.99
CA GLY A 103 0.42 -7.07 -10.34
C GLY A 103 1.82 -6.78 -10.88
N LEU A 104 2.55 -7.84 -11.22
CA LEU A 104 3.84 -7.77 -11.86
C LEU A 104 3.66 -8.06 -13.35
N TYR A 105 4.08 -7.10 -14.18
CA TYR A 105 4.05 -7.23 -15.62
C TYR A 105 5.43 -6.98 -16.21
N VAL A 106 5.81 -7.80 -17.18
CA VAL A 106 7.12 -7.83 -17.81
C VAL A 106 6.93 -7.68 -19.31
N ARG A 107 7.85 -7.00 -19.98
CA ARG A 107 7.81 -6.87 -21.43
C ARG A 107 7.96 -8.26 -22.07
N HIS A 108 7.16 -8.52 -23.11
CA HIS A 108 7.08 -9.82 -23.79
C HIS A 108 8.39 -10.40 -24.33
N ASP A 109 9.42 -9.59 -24.52
CA ASP A 109 10.73 -9.99 -25.02
C ASP A 109 11.78 -10.12 -23.91
N GLN A 110 11.38 -10.08 -22.64
CA GLN A 110 12.27 -10.20 -21.48
C GLN A 110 11.94 -11.45 -20.68
N ASP A 111 12.98 -12.21 -20.37
CA ASP A 111 12.90 -13.30 -19.41
C ASP A 111 13.19 -12.80 -17.99
N VAL A 112 12.39 -13.27 -17.03
CA VAL A 112 12.63 -13.01 -15.60
C VAL A 112 13.27 -14.23 -14.98
N HIS A 113 14.21 -13.99 -14.07
CA HIS A 113 14.90 -15.06 -13.36
C HIS A 113 13.89 -15.99 -12.65
N PRO A 114 13.91 -17.32 -12.89
CA PRO A 114 12.89 -18.24 -12.37
C PRO A 114 12.74 -18.21 -10.86
N GLU A 115 13.86 -18.07 -10.13
CA GLU A 115 13.84 -17.95 -8.67
C GLU A 115 13.06 -16.71 -8.19
N PHE A 116 13.16 -15.59 -8.91
CA PHE A 116 12.40 -14.40 -8.56
C PHE A 116 10.91 -14.59 -8.80
N VAL A 117 10.53 -15.23 -9.91
CA VAL A 117 9.12 -15.56 -10.20
C VAL A 117 8.55 -16.48 -9.11
N ALA A 118 9.29 -17.53 -8.73
CA ALA A 118 8.89 -18.42 -7.65
C ALA A 118 8.71 -17.70 -6.31
N GLN A 119 9.64 -16.80 -5.94
CA GLN A 119 9.52 -16.00 -4.72
C GLN A 119 8.37 -14.99 -4.77
N ALA A 120 8.09 -14.42 -5.94
CA ALA A 120 6.97 -13.50 -6.15
C ALA A 120 5.62 -14.23 -5.95
N GLU A 121 5.50 -15.44 -6.49
CA GLU A 121 4.31 -16.27 -6.31
C GLU A 121 4.16 -16.72 -4.86
N GLU A 122 5.22 -17.27 -4.26
CA GLU A 122 5.20 -17.84 -2.92
C GLU A 122 4.92 -16.78 -1.83
N PHE A 123 5.60 -15.63 -1.88
CA PHE A 123 5.58 -14.66 -0.77
C PHE A 123 4.72 -13.42 -1.02
N PHE A 124 4.38 -13.12 -2.28
CA PHE A 124 3.61 -11.93 -2.64
C PHE A 124 2.29 -12.27 -3.36
N ASN A 125 2.02 -13.56 -3.59
CA ASN A 125 0.84 -14.05 -4.31
C ASN A 125 0.67 -13.32 -5.66
N THR A 126 1.78 -13.12 -6.38
CA THR A 126 1.80 -12.41 -7.65
C THR A 126 2.52 -13.23 -8.71
N GLN A 127 1.90 -13.33 -9.88
CA GLN A 127 2.48 -13.97 -11.05
C GLN A 127 3.11 -12.92 -11.96
N ALA A 128 4.23 -13.26 -12.57
CA ALA A 128 4.85 -12.44 -13.61
C ALA A 128 4.04 -12.58 -14.91
N ASN A 129 3.25 -11.57 -15.23
CA ASN A 129 2.45 -11.52 -16.45
C ASN A 129 3.22 -10.83 -17.57
N THR A 130 2.87 -11.13 -18.81
CA THR A 130 3.46 -10.45 -19.97
C THR A 130 2.59 -9.26 -20.41
N LEU A 131 3.23 -8.15 -20.77
CA LEU A 131 2.62 -7.03 -21.49
C LEU A 131 3.33 -6.76 -22.81
N ASN A 132 2.55 -6.35 -23.79
CA ASN A 132 3.05 -5.79 -25.04
C ASN A 132 3.04 -4.26 -24.96
N PHE A 133 4.14 -3.65 -24.55
CA PHE A 133 4.26 -2.19 -24.48
C PHE A 133 4.15 -1.49 -25.84
N VAL A 134 4.28 -2.22 -26.97
CA VAL A 134 3.98 -1.69 -28.31
C VAL A 134 2.48 -1.45 -28.47
N ASP A 135 1.65 -2.33 -27.91
CA ASP A 135 0.20 -2.15 -27.82
C ASP A 135 -0.17 -1.55 -26.46
N ALA A 136 0.07 -0.24 -26.32
CA ALA A 136 -0.24 0.50 -25.11
C ALA A 136 -1.74 0.44 -24.74
N VAL A 137 -2.64 0.41 -25.73
CA VAL A 137 -4.09 0.37 -25.50
C VAL A 137 -4.51 -1.02 -25.01
N GLY A 138 -4.04 -2.09 -25.64
CA GLY A 138 -4.30 -3.47 -25.18
C GLY A 138 -3.74 -3.71 -23.79
N SER A 139 -2.50 -3.27 -23.53
CA SER A 139 -1.85 -3.35 -22.22
C SER A 139 -2.61 -2.57 -21.15
N MET A 140 -3.07 -1.36 -21.47
CA MET A 140 -3.93 -0.55 -20.60
C MET A 140 -5.22 -1.31 -20.24
N HIS A 141 -5.91 -1.88 -21.22
CA HIS A 141 -7.13 -2.66 -20.95
C HIS A 141 -6.87 -3.89 -20.10
N GLN A 142 -5.77 -4.61 -20.33
CA GLN A 142 -5.37 -5.77 -19.54
C GLN A 142 -5.15 -5.40 -18.07
N VAL A 143 -4.36 -4.34 -17.79
CA VAL A 143 -4.06 -3.92 -16.43
C VAL A 143 -5.27 -3.31 -15.73
N ASN A 144 -6.06 -2.47 -16.42
CA ASN A 144 -7.30 -1.92 -15.85
C ASN A 144 -8.32 -3.03 -15.52
N SER A 145 -8.46 -4.04 -16.38
CA SER A 145 -9.34 -5.19 -16.11
C SER A 145 -8.87 -5.99 -14.90
N TRP A 146 -7.55 -6.15 -14.72
CA TRP A 146 -6.99 -6.77 -13.53
C TRP A 146 -7.29 -5.93 -12.28
N LEU A 147 -7.04 -4.62 -12.30
CA LEU A 147 -7.33 -3.69 -11.21
C LEU A 147 -8.79 -3.73 -10.78
N GLN A 148 -9.69 -3.75 -11.76
CA GLN A 148 -11.13 -3.81 -11.53
C GLN A 148 -11.53 -5.07 -10.76
N ARG A 149 -10.97 -6.24 -11.14
CA ARG A 149 -11.18 -7.50 -10.42
C ARG A 149 -10.61 -7.47 -9.00
N GLN A 150 -9.42 -6.91 -8.81
CA GLN A 150 -8.80 -6.83 -7.48
C GLN A 150 -9.54 -5.86 -6.54
N THR A 151 -10.30 -4.92 -7.08
CA THR A 151 -11.00 -3.88 -6.31
C THR A 151 -12.51 -4.09 -6.25
N PHE A 152 -13.01 -5.27 -6.64
CA PHE A 152 -14.45 -5.55 -6.67
C PHE A 152 -15.24 -4.48 -7.46
N ASN A 153 -14.68 -4.05 -8.59
CA ASN A 153 -15.21 -3.04 -9.50
C ASN A 153 -15.32 -1.62 -8.93
N THR A 154 -14.71 -1.30 -7.79
CA THR A 154 -14.74 0.07 -7.26
C THR A 154 -13.76 1.02 -7.95
N VAL A 155 -12.63 0.50 -8.45
CA VAL A 155 -11.67 1.26 -9.24
C VAL A 155 -11.75 0.77 -10.68
N CYS A 156 -12.21 1.65 -11.58
CA CYS A 156 -12.33 1.39 -13.01
C CYS A 156 -11.50 2.42 -13.78
N ASN A 157 -10.80 1.99 -14.83
CA ASN A 157 -10.10 2.86 -15.78
C ASN A 157 -9.14 3.86 -15.12
N LEU A 158 -8.36 3.40 -14.13
CA LEU A 158 -7.38 4.24 -13.43
C LEU A 158 -6.23 4.65 -14.34
N LEU A 159 -5.78 3.73 -15.21
CA LEU A 159 -4.65 3.95 -16.09
C LEU A 159 -5.11 4.36 -17.48
N THR A 160 -4.39 5.29 -18.06
CA THR A 160 -4.49 5.72 -19.46
C THR A 160 -3.31 5.18 -20.26
N ALA A 161 -3.41 5.19 -21.60
CA ALA A 161 -2.41 4.56 -22.47
C ALA A 161 -1.01 5.22 -22.37
N ASP A 162 -0.94 6.49 -21.96
CA ASP A 162 0.29 7.22 -21.69
C ASP A 162 1.11 6.67 -20.52
N ALA A 163 0.51 5.86 -19.64
CA ALA A 163 1.23 5.14 -18.59
C ALA A 163 2.14 4.02 -19.14
N PHE A 164 1.98 3.63 -20.41
CA PHE A 164 2.69 2.51 -21.04
C PHE A 164 3.70 3.04 -22.07
N SER A 165 4.97 3.02 -21.69
CA SER A 165 6.10 3.41 -22.54
C SER A 165 6.75 2.21 -23.21
N LEU A 166 7.21 2.36 -24.46
CA LEU A 166 7.99 1.37 -25.21
C LEU A 166 9.31 0.99 -24.52
N GLU A 167 9.87 1.93 -23.76
CA GLU A 167 11.13 1.74 -23.01
C GLU A 167 10.94 0.99 -21.69
N SER A 168 9.69 0.83 -21.23
CA SER A 168 9.38 0.10 -20.01
C SER A 168 9.66 -1.39 -20.18
N LYS A 169 10.46 -1.95 -19.26
CA LYS A 169 10.72 -3.40 -19.20
C LYS A 169 9.85 -4.12 -18.19
N ILE A 170 9.48 -3.42 -17.12
CA ILE A 170 8.68 -3.92 -16.01
C ILE A 170 7.63 -2.86 -15.70
N PHE A 171 6.39 -3.29 -15.53
CA PHE A 171 5.28 -2.47 -15.04
C PHE A 171 4.73 -3.10 -13.77
N LEU A 172 4.77 -2.35 -12.68
CA LEU A 172 4.31 -2.80 -11.37
C LEU A 172 3.09 -1.98 -10.96
N VAL A 173 1.99 -2.66 -10.65
CA VAL A 173 0.76 -2.03 -10.17
C VAL A 173 0.40 -2.60 -8.82
N ASN A 174 0.02 -1.74 -7.88
CA ASN A 174 -0.41 -2.14 -6.56
C ASN A 174 -1.81 -1.62 -6.27
N THR A 175 -2.58 -2.40 -5.51
CA THR A 175 -3.92 -2.01 -5.06
C THR A 175 -4.20 -2.54 -3.66
N LEU A 176 -4.89 -1.71 -2.88
CA LEU A 176 -5.44 -2.06 -1.58
C LEU A 176 -6.94 -1.75 -1.59
N TYR A 177 -7.76 -2.79 -1.54
CA TYR A 177 -9.20 -2.66 -1.28
C TYR A 177 -9.47 -2.87 0.22
N PHE A 178 -10.24 -1.97 0.80
CA PHE A 178 -10.70 -2.07 2.19
C PHE A 178 -12.19 -1.78 2.27
N ARG A 179 -12.94 -2.73 2.84
CA ARG A 179 -14.35 -2.58 3.18
C ARG A 179 -14.61 -3.24 4.52
N ALA A 180 -15.20 -2.51 5.46
CA ALA A 180 -15.54 -3.05 6.77
C ALA A 180 -16.86 -2.48 7.26
N ARG A 181 -17.59 -3.26 8.05
CA ARG A 181 -18.68 -2.75 8.89
C ARG A 181 -18.10 -2.19 10.19
N TRP A 182 -18.67 -1.07 10.64
CA TRP A 182 -18.39 -0.58 11.98
C TRP A 182 -18.80 -1.62 13.03
N ALA A 183 -17.95 -1.87 14.03
CA ALA A 183 -18.30 -2.75 15.15
C ALA A 183 -19.55 -2.27 15.91
N LYS A 184 -19.76 -0.94 15.96
CA LYS A 184 -20.99 -0.29 16.39
C LYS A 184 -21.43 0.66 15.28
N SER A 185 -22.51 0.31 14.59
CA SER A 185 -22.98 1.08 13.42
C SER A 185 -23.70 2.35 13.85
N PHE A 186 -23.63 3.39 13.01
CA PHE A 186 -24.39 4.62 13.18
C PHE A 186 -25.85 4.38 12.76
N SER A 187 -26.80 4.90 13.54
CA SER A 187 -28.20 4.93 13.12
C SER A 187 -28.38 5.99 12.03
N VAL A 188 -29.00 5.61 10.91
CA VAL A 188 -29.31 6.55 9.82
C VAL A 188 -30.21 7.68 10.30
N GLN A 189 -31.12 7.40 11.25
CA GLN A 189 -32.03 8.39 11.84
C GLN A 189 -31.30 9.48 12.63
N ASN A 190 -30.07 9.23 13.08
CA ASN A 190 -29.25 10.19 13.80
C ASN A 190 -28.28 10.94 12.89
N THR A 191 -28.33 10.70 11.58
CA THR A 191 -27.50 11.42 10.61
C THR A 191 -28.24 12.67 10.17
N GLU A 192 -27.67 13.83 10.49
CA GLU A 192 -28.25 15.14 10.21
C GLU A 192 -27.21 16.02 9.50
N LEU A 193 -27.67 17.05 8.78
CA LEU A 193 -26.76 18.05 8.21
C LEU A 193 -26.04 18.81 9.33
N GLY A 194 -24.73 18.99 9.18
CA GLY A 194 -23.89 19.75 10.11
C GLY A 194 -22.77 20.50 9.41
N ASP A 195 -22.30 21.56 10.06
CA ASP A 195 -21.16 22.37 9.59
C ASP A 195 -19.84 21.57 9.62
N PHE A 196 -19.18 21.43 8.47
CA PHE A 196 -17.78 21.07 8.35
C PHE A 196 -16.97 22.31 7.98
N THR A 197 -16.01 22.69 8.84
CA THR A 197 -15.19 23.90 8.64
C THR A 197 -13.89 23.50 7.91
N ILE A 198 -13.75 23.92 6.65
CA ILE A 198 -12.58 23.64 5.80
C ILE A 198 -11.46 24.63 6.13
N SER A 199 -11.81 25.90 6.30
CA SER A 199 -10.91 26.98 6.69
C SER A 199 -11.66 28.02 7.51
N SER A 200 -10.97 29.04 8.02
CA SER A 200 -11.60 30.15 8.76
C SER A 200 -12.71 30.86 7.98
N ALA A 201 -12.65 30.82 6.64
CA ALA A 201 -13.60 31.48 5.75
C ALA A 201 -14.57 30.51 5.05
N GLN A 202 -14.32 29.20 5.07
CA GLN A 202 -15.08 28.23 4.29
C GLN A 202 -15.69 27.15 5.17
N LYS A 203 -17.02 27.09 5.13
CA LYS A 203 -17.83 26.02 5.73
C LYS A 203 -18.65 25.31 4.67
N MET A 204 -18.95 24.05 4.92
CA MET A 204 -19.79 23.22 4.08
C MET A 204 -20.73 22.39 4.94
N GLN A 205 -21.98 22.23 4.51
CA GLN A 205 -22.93 21.31 5.16
C GLN A 205 -22.65 19.87 4.69
N VAL A 206 -22.46 18.96 5.64
CA VAL A 206 -22.22 17.53 5.37
C VAL A 206 -23.20 16.65 6.15
N PRO A 207 -23.57 15.46 5.65
CA PRO A 207 -24.32 14.49 6.44
C PRO A 207 -23.44 13.98 7.59
N MET A 208 -23.63 14.56 8.77
CA MET A 208 -22.84 14.26 9.96
C MET A 208 -23.45 13.08 10.71
N MET A 209 -22.76 11.94 10.69
CA MET A 209 -23.20 10.75 11.43
C MET A 209 -23.01 10.94 12.94
N ARG A 210 -24.00 10.52 13.74
CA ARG A 210 -23.94 10.58 15.22
C ARG A 210 -24.25 9.22 15.85
N GLN A 211 -23.50 8.86 16.88
CA GLN A 211 -23.85 7.75 17.78
C GLN A 211 -23.85 8.27 19.22
N TYR A 212 -24.84 7.82 20.01
CA TYR A 212 -24.88 8.07 21.43
C TYR A 212 -24.47 6.79 22.14
N CYS A 213 -23.32 6.78 22.79
CA CYS A 213 -22.85 5.63 23.54
C CYS A 213 -23.05 5.86 25.04
N PHE A 214 -24.06 5.21 25.63
CA PHE A 214 -24.39 5.35 27.05
C PHE A 214 -23.45 4.59 28.01
N ASN A 215 -22.45 3.84 27.51
CA ASN A 215 -21.47 3.09 28.31
C ASN A 215 -20.12 2.86 27.58
N CYS A 216 -19.59 3.87 26.89
CA CYS A 216 -18.26 3.77 26.28
C CYS A 216 -17.18 4.24 27.25
N THR A 217 -16.34 3.33 27.73
CA THR A 217 -15.03 3.70 28.29
C THR A 217 -14.11 4.07 27.13
N PHE A 218 -13.85 5.36 26.93
CA PHE A 218 -12.79 5.82 26.05
C PHE A 218 -11.45 5.38 26.65
N ARG A 219 -10.87 4.30 26.15
CA ARG A 219 -9.45 4.00 26.42
C ARG A 219 -8.62 4.99 25.61
N SER A 220 -8.21 6.09 26.23
CA SER A 220 -7.15 6.92 25.66
C SER A 220 -5.85 6.11 25.61
N ALA A 221 -5.07 6.30 24.55
CA ALA A 221 -3.79 5.59 24.34
C ALA A 221 -2.68 5.98 25.35
N SER A 222 -3.00 6.68 26.44
CA SER A 222 -2.04 7.05 27.49
C SER A 222 -1.80 5.96 28.54
N SER A 223 -2.63 4.91 28.63
CA SER A 223 -2.53 3.94 29.72
C SER A 223 -1.51 2.82 29.50
N ALA A 224 -0.80 2.77 28.36
CA ALA A 224 0.20 1.73 28.09
C ALA A 224 1.60 2.03 28.67
N LEU A 225 1.85 3.24 29.21
CA LEU A 225 3.15 3.62 29.77
C LEU A 225 3.24 3.51 31.30
N ALA A 226 2.15 3.17 32.00
CA ALA A 226 2.14 3.08 33.46
C ALA A 226 2.49 1.69 34.03
N SER A 227 2.58 0.65 33.20
CA SER A 227 2.84 -0.73 33.66
C SER A 227 4.30 -1.20 33.49
N LEU A 228 5.24 -0.30 33.22
CA LEU A 228 6.69 -0.60 33.14
C LEU A 228 7.53 0.09 34.22
N ARG A 229 6.90 0.47 35.34
CA ARG A 229 7.61 0.76 36.60
C ARG A 229 7.04 -0.07 37.74
N ARG A 230 7.46 -1.33 37.80
CA ARG A 230 7.85 -2.02 39.03
C ARG A 230 9.05 -2.88 38.71
#